data_AF-A0A1X1YJ05-F1
#
_entry.id   AF-A0A1X1YJ05-F1
#
_cell.length_a   1.000
_cell.length_b   1.000
_cell.length_c   1.000
_cell.angle_alpha   90.00
_cell.angle_beta   90.00
_cell.angle_gamma   90.00
#
_symmetry.space_group_name_H-M   'P 1'
#
loop_
_entity.id
_entity.type
_entity.pdbx_description
1 polymer ?
#
loop_
_entity_poly.entity_id
_entity_poly.type
_entity_poly.pdbx_seq_one_letter_code
_entity_poly.pdbx_strand_id
1 'polypeptide(L)'
;MSDAEHLVDEHLAAARRVLGTGAGPTDWATRNQTGSPADPNWEGETADRARTATQHLETLRGQLQQARSTAATVIAEAGTISRDAHNALEAIETAWANDKATLRPMANTAFGQSALLQAGIARVNEAHEVVATAAARFSEAAQRLPDVPRTALAVAADPVALQPPGGYIIWCTPATAVPGFICEFLQSDGSIIWRHSPIDITGGMP
;
A
#
# COMPACT_ATOMS: atom_id res chain seq x y z
N MET A 1 4.46 -48.70 3.15
CA MET A 1 4.73 -47.33 2.68
C MET A 1 6.23 -47.23 2.58
N SER A 2 6.78 -47.00 1.39
CA SER A 2 8.23 -46.97 1.21
C SER A 2 8.79 -45.58 1.57
N ASP A 3 10.04 -45.49 2.03
CA ASP A 3 10.68 -44.20 2.39
C ASP A 3 10.61 -43.18 1.26
N ALA A 4 10.64 -43.63 0.00
CA ALA A 4 10.53 -42.77 -1.18
C ALA A 4 9.14 -42.11 -1.31
N GLU A 5 8.07 -42.81 -0.92
CA GLU A 5 6.73 -42.22 -0.95
C GLU A 5 6.60 -41.07 0.04
N HIS A 6 7.14 -41.28 1.25
CA HIS A 6 7.10 -40.30 2.31
C HIS A 6 7.87 -39.03 1.94
N LEU A 7 9.06 -39.17 1.33
CA LEU A 7 9.86 -38.04 0.88
C LEU A 7 9.14 -37.20 -0.18
N VAL A 8 8.50 -37.83 -1.17
CA VAL A 8 7.73 -37.10 -2.20
C VAL A 8 6.55 -36.36 -1.56
N ASP A 9 5.80 -37.02 -0.68
CA ASP A 9 4.69 -36.39 0.04
C ASP A 9 5.18 -35.18 0.88
N GLU A 10 6.34 -35.28 1.53
CA GLU A 10 6.95 -34.18 2.29
C GLU A 10 7.38 -33.01 1.38
N HIS A 11 7.97 -33.30 0.21
CA HIS A 11 8.37 -32.27 -0.74
C HIS A 11 7.17 -31.51 -1.31
N LEU A 12 6.07 -32.21 -1.65
CA LEU A 12 4.84 -31.57 -2.11
C LEU A 12 4.22 -30.71 -0.99
N ALA A 13 4.20 -31.21 0.24
CA ALA A 13 3.75 -30.43 1.40
C ALA A 13 4.63 -29.19 1.65
N ALA A 14 5.94 -29.30 1.46
CA ALA A 14 6.87 -28.17 1.55
C ALA A 14 6.60 -27.13 0.46
N ALA A 15 6.39 -27.55 -0.79
CA ALA A 15 6.01 -26.65 -1.88
C ALA A 15 4.72 -25.90 -1.55
N ARG A 16 3.72 -26.59 -0.98
CA ARG A 16 2.46 -25.95 -0.55
C ARG A 16 2.67 -24.91 0.55
N ARG A 17 3.54 -25.19 1.52
CA ARG A 17 3.90 -24.22 2.57
C ARG A 17 4.58 -22.97 2.00
N VAL A 18 5.45 -23.14 1.00
CA VAL A 18 6.14 -22.01 0.35
C VAL A 18 5.16 -21.13 -0.43
N LEU A 19 4.18 -21.72 -1.13
CA LEU A 19 3.13 -20.97 -1.85
C LEU A 19 2.15 -20.26 -0.91
N GLY A 20 2.11 -20.63 0.37
CA GLY A 20 1.23 -20.03 1.37
C GLY A 20 -0.23 -20.41 1.17
N THR A 21 -1.16 -19.52 1.52
CA THR A 21 -2.61 -19.77 1.43
C THR A 21 -3.24 -19.21 0.16
N GLY A 22 -2.51 -18.39 -0.59
CA GLY A 22 -3.02 -17.65 -1.75
C GLY A 22 -4.09 -16.59 -1.43
N ALA A 23 -4.40 -16.35 -0.15
CA ALA A 23 -5.34 -15.30 0.25
C ALA A 23 -4.66 -13.93 0.17
N GLY A 24 -5.13 -13.08 -0.75
CA GLY A 24 -4.71 -11.69 -0.84
C GLY A 24 -5.36 -10.81 0.24
N PRO A 25 -4.86 -9.56 0.45
CA PRO A 25 -5.50 -8.59 1.32
C PRO A 25 -6.95 -8.32 0.86
N THR A 26 -7.91 -8.45 1.77
CA THR A 26 -9.35 -8.24 1.47
C THR A 26 -9.81 -6.79 1.63
N ASP A 27 -9.04 -5.94 2.32
CA ASP A 27 -9.50 -4.62 2.80
C ASP A 27 -8.96 -3.42 2.02
N TRP A 28 -9.08 -3.43 0.70
CA TRP A 28 -8.92 -2.19 -0.10
C TRP A 28 -10.25 -1.53 -0.45
N ALA A 29 -11.01 -1.14 0.57
CA ALA A 29 -12.16 -0.27 0.35
C ALA A 29 -11.70 1.09 -0.22
N THR A 30 -12.21 1.48 -1.38
CA THR A 30 -12.09 2.84 -1.93
C THR A 30 -12.76 3.82 -0.99
N ARG A 31 -11.98 4.68 -0.32
CA ARG A 31 -12.56 5.87 0.32
C ARG A 31 -13.06 6.77 -0.78
N ASN A 32 -14.35 7.08 -0.75
CA ASN A 32 -14.92 8.15 -1.56
C ASN A 32 -14.22 9.45 -1.19
N GLN A 33 -13.68 10.13 -2.20
CA GLN A 33 -13.02 11.41 -2.00
C GLN A 33 -14.09 12.50 -1.93
N THR A 34 -14.07 13.28 -0.86
CA THR A 34 -14.76 14.57 -0.79
C THR A 34 -14.12 15.52 -1.80
N GLY A 35 -14.94 16.21 -2.59
CA GLY A 35 -14.52 17.05 -3.71
C GLY A 35 -13.54 18.16 -3.32
N SER A 36 -12.89 18.75 -4.33
CA SER A 36 -11.89 19.80 -4.13
C SER A 36 -12.52 21.04 -3.45
N PRO A 37 -11.78 21.76 -2.59
CA PRO A 37 -12.26 22.99 -1.99
C PRO A 37 -12.63 24.01 -3.08
N ALA A 38 -13.69 24.79 -2.85
CA ALA A 38 -14.04 25.88 -3.74
C ALA A 38 -12.93 26.93 -3.80
N ASP A 39 -12.75 27.56 -4.95
CA ASP A 39 -11.78 28.65 -5.12
C ASP A 39 -12.07 29.79 -4.13
N PRO A 40 -11.03 30.43 -3.56
CA PRO A 40 -11.21 31.58 -2.71
C PRO A 40 -11.91 32.72 -3.47
N ASN A 41 -12.94 33.31 -2.87
CA ASN A 41 -13.74 34.40 -3.43
C ASN A 41 -13.13 35.80 -3.16
N TRP A 42 -11.87 35.85 -2.74
CA TRP A 42 -11.15 37.05 -2.34
C TRP A 42 -9.85 37.15 -3.15
N GLU A 43 -9.36 38.38 -3.35
CA GLU A 43 -8.20 38.68 -4.21
C GLU A 43 -6.95 39.09 -3.41
N GLY A 44 -5.80 39.09 -4.08
CA GLY A 44 -4.51 39.50 -3.51
C GLY A 44 -3.54 38.33 -3.30
N GLU A 45 -2.35 38.66 -2.77
CA GLU A 45 -1.22 37.71 -2.69
C GLU A 45 -1.55 36.43 -1.92
N THR A 46 -2.31 36.54 -0.83
CA THR A 46 -2.72 35.37 -0.05
C THR A 46 -3.65 34.46 -0.88
N ALA A 47 -4.44 35.02 -1.83
CA ALA A 47 -5.41 34.27 -2.64
C ALA A 47 -4.67 33.48 -3.71
N ASP A 48 -3.64 34.10 -4.28
CA ASP A 48 -2.71 33.45 -5.21
C ASP A 48 -1.97 32.29 -4.53
N ARG A 49 -1.52 32.48 -3.28
CA ARG A 49 -0.91 31.40 -2.48
C ARG A 49 -1.91 30.28 -2.19
N ALA A 50 -3.15 30.59 -1.82
CA ALA A 50 -4.19 29.59 -1.56
C ALA A 50 -4.54 28.78 -2.83
N ARG A 51 -4.67 29.44 -3.99
CA ARG A 51 -4.88 28.78 -5.29
C ARG A 51 -3.71 27.87 -5.66
N THR A 52 -2.47 28.34 -5.49
CA THR A 52 -1.26 27.55 -5.76
C THR A 52 -1.21 26.29 -4.87
N ALA A 53 -1.49 26.43 -3.57
CA ALA A 53 -1.53 25.30 -2.65
C ALA A 53 -2.64 24.30 -3.02
N THR A 54 -3.81 24.79 -3.41
CA THR A 54 -4.94 23.94 -3.83
C THR A 54 -4.59 23.13 -5.08
N GLN A 55 -3.99 23.77 -6.09
CA GLN A 55 -3.52 23.10 -7.31
C GLN A 55 -2.45 22.04 -7.02
N HIS A 56 -1.54 22.34 -6.08
CA HIS A 56 -0.53 21.38 -5.65
C HIS A 56 -1.15 20.15 -4.97
N LEU A 57 -2.08 20.35 -4.04
CA LEU A 57 -2.79 19.27 -3.36
C LEU A 57 -3.64 18.43 -4.31
N GLU A 58 -4.28 19.06 -5.31
CA GLU A 58 -5.03 18.33 -6.33
C GLU A 58 -4.10 17.46 -7.20
N THR A 59 -2.93 17.99 -7.56
CA THR A 59 -1.91 17.22 -8.28
C THR A 59 -1.45 16.00 -7.47
N LEU A 60 -1.16 16.19 -6.17
CA LEU A 60 -0.76 15.10 -5.27
C LEU A 60 -1.87 14.06 -5.10
N ARG A 61 -3.13 14.51 -5.00
CA ARG A 61 -4.30 13.64 -4.93
C ARG A 61 -4.43 12.78 -6.18
N GLY A 62 -4.25 13.37 -7.36
CA GLY A 62 -4.23 12.64 -8.64
C GLY A 62 -3.11 11.60 -8.70
N GLN A 63 -1.89 11.96 -8.28
CA GLN A 63 -0.76 11.03 -8.21
C GLN A 63 -1.03 9.86 -7.25
N LEU A 64 -1.59 10.13 -6.07
CA LEU A 64 -1.93 9.10 -5.09
C LEU A 64 -3.06 8.18 -5.59
N GLN A 65 -4.08 8.73 -6.25
CA GLN A 65 -5.13 7.94 -6.90
C GLN A 65 -4.55 6.98 -7.95
N GLN A 66 -3.65 7.49 -8.80
CA GLN A 66 -2.99 6.69 -9.82
C GLN A 66 -2.09 5.61 -9.20
N ALA A 67 -1.31 5.95 -8.18
CA ALA A 67 -0.47 4.97 -7.50
C ALA A 67 -1.31 3.85 -6.88
N ARG A 68 -2.45 4.21 -6.28
CA ARG A 68 -3.39 3.26 -5.70
C ARG A 68 -4.03 2.35 -6.76
N SER A 69 -4.47 2.88 -7.89
CA SER A 69 -5.10 2.07 -8.95
C SER A 69 -4.12 1.08 -9.57
N THR A 70 -2.88 1.49 -9.80
CA THR A 70 -1.81 0.60 -10.24
C THR A 70 -1.53 -0.49 -9.19
N ALA A 71 -1.40 -0.13 -7.92
CA ALA A 71 -1.20 -1.10 -6.84
C ALA A 71 -2.35 -2.13 -6.78
N ALA A 72 -3.61 -1.67 -6.82
CA ALA A 72 -4.77 -2.57 -6.82
C ALA A 72 -4.72 -3.60 -7.96
N THR A 73 -4.28 -3.18 -9.14
CA THR A 73 -4.10 -4.07 -10.31
C THR A 73 -3.02 -5.12 -10.04
N VAL A 74 -1.86 -4.70 -9.51
CA VAL A 74 -0.74 -5.62 -9.20
C VAL A 74 -1.15 -6.68 -8.17
N ILE A 75 -1.93 -6.33 -7.15
CA ILE A 75 -2.38 -7.33 -6.18
C ILE A 75 -3.47 -8.25 -6.74
N ALA A 76 -4.37 -7.74 -7.57
CA ALA A 76 -5.33 -8.62 -8.25
C ALA A 76 -4.60 -9.69 -9.09
N GLU A 77 -3.50 -9.29 -9.73
CA GLU A 77 -2.63 -10.21 -10.46
C GLU A 77 -1.87 -11.17 -9.55
N ALA A 78 -1.30 -10.69 -8.43
CA ALA A 78 -0.67 -11.54 -7.42
C ALA A 78 -1.64 -12.61 -6.88
N GLY A 79 -2.91 -12.26 -6.69
CA GLY A 79 -3.96 -13.20 -6.33
C GLY A 79 -4.22 -14.25 -7.42
N THR A 80 -4.10 -13.88 -8.70
CA THR A 80 -4.22 -14.83 -9.82
C THR A 80 -3.02 -15.78 -9.89
N ILE A 81 -1.80 -15.26 -9.79
CA ILE A 81 -0.57 -16.07 -9.74
C ILE A 81 -0.65 -17.11 -8.61
N SER A 82 -1.14 -16.68 -7.44
CA SER A 82 -1.32 -17.55 -6.28
C SER A 82 -2.29 -18.69 -6.58
N ARG A 83 -3.47 -18.40 -7.15
CA ARG A 83 -4.48 -19.42 -7.49
C ARG A 83 -3.96 -20.40 -8.54
N ASP A 84 -3.30 -19.90 -9.59
CA ASP A 84 -2.72 -20.74 -10.64
C ASP A 84 -1.72 -21.74 -10.07
N ALA A 85 -0.82 -21.28 -9.20
CA ALA A 85 0.20 -22.12 -8.57
C ALA A 85 -0.42 -23.19 -7.65
N HIS A 86 -1.47 -22.84 -6.90
CA HIS A 86 -2.20 -23.81 -6.07
C HIS A 86 -2.90 -24.88 -6.90
N ASN A 87 -3.58 -24.48 -7.98
CA ASN A 87 -4.25 -25.42 -8.88
C ASN A 87 -3.24 -26.37 -9.54
N ALA A 88 -2.08 -25.86 -9.94
CA ALA A 88 -1.01 -26.68 -10.51
C ALA A 88 -0.46 -27.69 -9.50
N LEU A 89 -0.21 -27.27 -8.25
CA LEU A 89 0.29 -28.16 -7.21
C LEU A 89 -0.75 -29.24 -6.83
N GLU A 90 -2.04 -28.88 -6.77
CA GLU A 90 -3.13 -29.85 -6.54
C GLU A 90 -3.23 -30.89 -7.67
N ALA A 91 -3.00 -30.48 -8.92
CA ALA A 91 -2.94 -31.40 -10.04
C ALA A 91 -1.74 -32.38 -9.92
N ILE A 92 -0.58 -31.90 -9.47
CA ILE A 92 0.61 -32.73 -9.22
C ILE A 92 0.36 -33.72 -8.07
N GLU A 93 -0.25 -33.26 -6.96
CA GLU A 93 -0.64 -34.12 -5.83
C GLU A 93 -1.62 -35.22 -6.26
N THR A 94 -2.58 -34.87 -7.12
CA THR A 94 -3.54 -35.82 -7.69
C THR A 94 -2.85 -36.83 -8.62
N ALA A 95 -1.94 -36.37 -9.48
CA ALA A 95 -1.16 -37.24 -10.35
C ALA A 95 -0.30 -38.21 -9.53
N TRP A 96 0.33 -37.72 -8.46
CA TRP A 96 1.12 -38.56 -7.56
C TRP A 96 0.27 -39.63 -6.85
N ALA A 97 -0.92 -39.27 -6.38
CA ALA A 97 -1.85 -40.25 -5.81
C ALA A 97 -2.25 -41.34 -6.83
N ASN A 98 -2.45 -40.95 -8.09
CA ASN A 98 -2.74 -41.89 -9.17
C ASN A 98 -1.55 -42.79 -9.53
N ASP A 99 -0.32 -42.25 -9.56
CA ASP A 99 0.91 -43.03 -9.76
C ASP A 99 1.07 -44.10 -8.67
N LYS A 100 0.88 -43.71 -7.40
CA LYS A 100 0.88 -44.63 -6.25
C LYS A 100 -0.18 -45.71 -6.41
N ALA A 101 -1.42 -45.35 -6.77
CA ALA A 101 -2.51 -46.30 -6.94
C ALA A 101 -2.24 -47.31 -8.08
N THR A 102 -1.71 -46.82 -9.20
CA THR A 102 -1.40 -47.61 -10.39
C THR A 102 -0.27 -48.60 -10.13
N LEU A 103 0.77 -48.17 -9.41
CA LEU A 103 1.96 -48.99 -9.12
C LEU A 103 1.81 -49.88 -7.88
N ARG A 104 0.79 -49.65 -7.06
CA ARG A 104 0.50 -50.44 -5.84
C ARG A 104 0.54 -51.96 -6.05
N PRO A 105 -0.04 -52.53 -7.12
CA PRO A 105 0.01 -53.98 -7.34
C PRO A 105 1.42 -54.54 -7.53
N MET A 106 2.38 -53.72 -7.96
CA MET A 106 3.76 -54.10 -8.24
C MET A 106 4.76 -53.57 -7.20
N ALA A 107 4.28 -52.96 -6.11
CA ALA A 107 5.12 -52.23 -5.14
C ALA A 107 6.21 -53.07 -4.45
N ASN A 108 6.02 -54.40 -4.38
CA ASN A 108 7.00 -55.33 -3.79
C ASN A 108 7.99 -55.91 -4.82
N THR A 109 7.96 -55.43 -6.06
CA THR A 109 8.87 -55.85 -7.13
C THR A 109 9.92 -54.77 -7.37
N ALA A 110 11.12 -55.16 -7.79
CA ALA A 110 12.17 -54.20 -8.15
C ALA A 110 11.72 -53.22 -9.25
N PHE A 111 10.92 -53.69 -10.21
CA PHE A 111 10.33 -52.87 -11.26
C PHE A 111 9.33 -51.83 -10.70
N GLY A 112 8.42 -52.24 -9.82
CA GLY A 112 7.46 -51.31 -9.23
C GLY A 112 8.13 -50.26 -8.34
N GLN A 113 9.18 -50.64 -7.61
CA GLN A 113 9.97 -49.71 -6.80
C GLN A 113 10.73 -48.69 -7.66
N SER A 114 11.36 -49.13 -8.76
CA SER A 114 12.07 -48.21 -9.66
C SER A 114 11.12 -47.28 -10.40
N ALA A 115 9.97 -47.78 -10.87
CA ALA A 115 8.93 -46.97 -11.50
C ALA A 115 8.36 -45.92 -10.54
N LEU A 116 8.13 -46.30 -9.28
CA LEU A 116 7.62 -45.39 -8.26
C LEU A 116 8.64 -44.29 -7.92
N LEU A 117 9.92 -44.63 -7.85
CA LEU A 117 10.99 -43.64 -7.65
C LEU A 117 11.06 -42.65 -8.82
N GLN A 118 10.99 -43.14 -10.06
CA GLN A 118 11.00 -42.27 -11.24
C GLN A 118 9.79 -41.34 -11.29
N ALA A 119 8.60 -41.87 -11.00
CA ALA A 119 7.38 -41.06 -10.89
C ALA A 119 7.54 -39.99 -9.79
N GLY A 120 8.05 -40.37 -8.62
CA GLY A 120 8.32 -39.45 -7.52
C GLY A 120 9.28 -38.31 -7.89
N ILE A 121 10.41 -38.63 -8.53
CA ILE A 121 11.36 -37.62 -9.03
C ILE A 121 10.68 -36.67 -10.01
N ALA A 122 9.85 -37.18 -10.92
CA ALA A 122 9.10 -36.34 -11.86
C ALA A 122 8.16 -35.37 -11.14
N ARG A 123 7.37 -35.85 -10.16
CA ARG A 123 6.44 -34.99 -9.39
C ARG A 123 7.17 -33.90 -8.60
N VAL A 124 8.32 -34.22 -8.01
CA VAL A 124 9.14 -33.23 -7.27
C VAL A 124 9.67 -32.15 -8.22
N ASN A 125 10.17 -32.54 -9.40
CA ASN A 125 10.67 -31.59 -10.40
C ASN A 125 9.56 -30.67 -10.91
N GLU A 126 8.38 -31.20 -11.20
CA GLU A 126 7.21 -30.41 -11.59
C GLU A 126 6.81 -29.41 -10.49
N ALA A 127 6.83 -29.83 -9.21
CA ALA A 127 6.51 -28.94 -8.09
C ALA A 127 7.54 -27.81 -7.93
N HIS A 128 8.83 -28.11 -8.13
CA HIS A 128 9.88 -27.08 -8.15
C HIS A 128 9.67 -26.06 -9.28
N GLU A 129 9.27 -26.52 -10.46
CA GLU A 129 8.98 -25.63 -11.61
C GLU A 129 7.79 -24.71 -11.32
N VAL A 130 6.73 -25.22 -10.68
CA VAL A 130 5.57 -24.42 -10.24
C VAL A 130 6.01 -23.31 -9.29
N VAL A 131 6.81 -23.64 -8.27
CA VAL A 131 7.31 -22.66 -7.29
C VAL A 131 8.22 -21.61 -7.96
N ALA A 132 9.15 -22.04 -8.81
CA ALA A 132 10.05 -21.14 -9.51
C ALA A 132 9.31 -20.19 -10.46
N THR A 133 8.33 -20.71 -11.20
CA THR A 133 7.48 -19.92 -12.10
C THR A 133 6.64 -18.91 -11.34
N ALA A 134 6.03 -19.33 -10.23
CA ALA A 134 5.27 -18.42 -9.37
C ALA A 134 6.17 -17.28 -8.84
N ALA A 135 7.36 -17.61 -8.33
CA ALA A 135 8.32 -16.61 -7.84
C ALA A 135 8.74 -15.61 -8.93
N ALA A 136 9.01 -16.08 -10.16
CA ALA A 136 9.35 -15.20 -11.28
C ALA A 136 8.19 -14.24 -11.61
N ARG A 137 6.96 -14.75 -11.71
CA ARG A 137 5.76 -13.93 -11.98
C ARG A 137 5.49 -12.92 -10.87
N PHE A 138 5.71 -13.27 -9.60
CA PHE A 138 5.60 -12.33 -8.49
C PHE A 138 6.65 -11.22 -8.56
N SER A 139 7.89 -11.55 -8.91
CA SER A 139 8.97 -10.57 -9.08
C SER A 139 8.63 -9.56 -10.20
N GLU A 140 8.14 -10.06 -11.34
CA GLU A 140 7.70 -9.21 -12.45
C GLU A 140 6.50 -8.32 -12.07
N ALA A 141 5.53 -8.87 -11.32
CA ALA A 141 4.41 -8.08 -10.81
C ALA A 141 4.88 -6.98 -9.84
N ALA A 142 5.83 -7.28 -8.96
CA ALA A 142 6.39 -6.32 -8.01
C ALA A 142 7.14 -5.16 -8.70
N GLN A 143 7.82 -5.43 -9.81
CA GLN A 143 8.51 -4.38 -10.60
C GLN A 143 7.54 -3.36 -11.23
N ARG A 144 6.25 -3.69 -11.37
CA ARG A 144 5.22 -2.78 -11.88
C ARG A 144 4.57 -1.93 -10.79
N LEU A 145 4.94 -2.11 -9.52
CA LEU A 145 4.50 -1.20 -8.47
C LEU A 145 5.05 0.20 -8.75
N PRO A 146 4.20 1.24 -8.69
CA PRO A 146 4.67 2.58 -8.91
C PRO A 146 5.59 2.99 -7.76
N ASP A 147 6.68 3.68 -8.10
CA ASP A 147 7.48 4.39 -7.10
C ASP A 147 6.59 5.46 -6.48
N VAL A 148 6.09 5.22 -5.26
CA VAL A 148 5.27 6.21 -4.56
C VAL A 148 6.22 7.33 -4.13
N PRO A 149 6.09 8.55 -4.66
CA PRO A 149 6.99 9.63 -4.30
C PRO A 149 6.95 9.84 -2.79
N ARG A 150 8.08 9.68 -2.09
CA ARG A 150 8.18 9.93 -0.64
C ARG A 150 7.75 11.36 -0.27
N THR A 151 7.77 12.28 -1.23
CA THR A 151 7.22 13.64 -1.11
C THR A 151 5.72 13.67 -0.83
N ALA A 152 4.93 12.71 -1.33
CA ALA A 152 3.50 12.60 -1.01
C ALA A 152 3.27 12.22 0.47
N LEU A 153 4.22 11.48 1.08
CA LEU A 153 4.20 11.18 2.52
C LEU A 153 4.70 12.37 3.35
N ALA A 154 5.64 13.15 2.83
CA ALA A 154 6.17 14.33 3.50
C ALA A 154 5.12 15.45 3.67
N VAL A 155 4.21 15.64 2.70
CA VAL A 155 3.10 16.62 2.82
C VAL A 155 2.05 16.23 3.86
N ALA A 156 1.98 14.95 4.24
CA ALA A 156 1.16 14.51 5.38
C ALA A 156 1.85 14.72 6.74
N ALA A 157 3.18 14.90 6.74
CA ALA A 157 4.01 15.03 7.94
C ALA A 157 4.40 16.50 8.23
N ASP A 158 4.53 17.33 7.20
CA ASP A 158 4.54 18.77 7.34
C ASP A 158 3.09 19.25 7.32
N PRO A 159 2.49 19.68 8.46
CA PRO A 159 1.48 20.71 8.32
C PRO A 159 2.12 21.77 7.44
N VAL A 160 1.41 22.25 6.42
CA VAL A 160 1.78 23.52 5.79
C VAL A 160 1.96 24.47 6.97
N ALA A 161 3.22 24.72 7.31
CA ALA A 161 3.55 25.78 8.21
C ALA A 161 3.11 27.00 7.40
N LEU A 162 1.88 27.42 7.64
CA LEU A 162 1.52 28.81 7.69
C LEU A 162 2.44 29.40 8.76
N GLN A 163 3.75 29.46 8.49
CA GLN A 163 4.69 30.27 9.23
C GLN A 163 4.19 31.67 8.89
N PRO A 164 3.40 32.31 9.78
CA PRO A 164 3.01 33.67 9.51
C PRO A 164 4.32 34.46 9.46
N PRO A 165 4.45 35.47 8.61
CA PRO A 165 5.58 36.38 8.69
C PRO A 165 5.58 37.02 10.09
N GLY A 166 6.36 36.48 11.03
CA GLY A 166 6.54 36.99 12.39
C GLY A 166 5.26 37.05 13.24
N GLY A 167 4.94 35.95 13.93
CA GLY A 167 3.89 35.89 14.96
C GLY A 167 2.47 35.82 14.42
N TYR A 168 1.57 35.14 15.15
CA TYR A 168 0.15 35.09 14.81
C TYR A 168 -0.65 35.97 15.77
N ILE A 169 -1.64 36.68 15.22
CA ILE A 169 -2.59 37.46 16.01
C ILE A 169 -3.54 36.49 16.70
N ILE A 170 -3.67 36.62 18.02
CA ILE A 170 -4.56 35.76 18.82
C ILE A 170 -5.97 36.39 18.85
N TRP A 171 -6.06 37.67 19.20
CA TRP A 171 -7.28 38.49 19.09
C TRP A 171 -6.95 39.99 19.18
N CYS A 172 -7.90 40.85 18.81
CA CYS A 172 -7.83 42.31 19.04
C CYS A 172 -9.00 42.75 19.94
N THR A 173 -8.71 43.56 20.96
CA THR A 173 -9.74 44.15 21.85
C THR A 173 -9.81 45.66 21.67
N PRO A 174 -10.98 46.31 21.76
CA PRO A 174 -11.08 47.76 21.69
C PRO A 174 -10.26 48.43 22.79
N ALA A 175 -9.40 49.38 22.42
CA ALA A 175 -8.62 50.13 23.39
C ALA A 175 -9.53 51.13 24.12
N THR A 176 -9.55 51.10 25.44
CA THR A 176 -10.41 51.97 26.26
C THR A 176 -9.82 53.34 26.53
N ALA A 177 -8.49 53.49 26.40
CA ALA A 177 -7.76 54.71 26.70
C ALA A 177 -7.31 55.51 25.47
N VAL A 178 -7.31 54.89 24.29
CA VAL A 178 -6.87 55.50 23.01
C VAL A 178 -7.73 54.98 21.86
N PRO A 179 -7.97 55.76 20.79
CA PRO A 179 -8.76 55.30 19.65
C PRO A 179 -8.04 54.17 18.92
N GLY A 180 -8.65 52.98 18.86
CA GLY A 180 -8.12 51.83 18.15
C GLY A 180 -8.35 50.51 18.89
N PHE A 181 -7.51 49.53 18.61
CA PHE A 181 -7.55 48.19 19.17
C PHE A 181 -6.17 47.83 19.78
N ILE A 182 -6.18 47.09 20.88
CA ILE A 182 -4.99 46.42 21.41
C ILE A 182 -5.03 44.97 20.90
N CYS A 183 -4.06 44.62 20.05
CA CYS A 183 -3.94 43.30 19.46
C CYS A 183 -2.86 42.50 20.18
N GLU A 184 -3.19 41.24 20.49
CA GLU A 184 -2.31 40.27 21.12
C GLU A 184 -1.64 39.40 20.05
N PHE A 185 -0.32 39.28 20.13
CA PHE A 185 0.47 38.49 19.18
C PHE A 185 1.26 37.42 19.93
N LEU A 186 1.11 36.16 19.52
CA LEU A 186 2.05 35.12 19.94
C LEU A 186 3.26 35.12 19.02
N GLN A 187 4.45 35.26 19.60
CA GLN A 187 5.71 35.13 18.90
C GLN A 187 6.12 33.66 18.74
N SER A 188 7.07 33.40 17.85
CA SER A 188 7.59 32.04 17.60
C SER A 188 8.30 31.41 18.79
N ASP A 189 8.73 32.20 19.78
CA ASP A 189 9.34 31.73 21.03
C ASP A 189 8.30 31.47 22.14
N GLY A 190 7.00 31.60 21.83
CA GLY A 190 5.90 31.44 22.79
C GLY A 190 5.65 32.66 23.67
N SER A 191 6.35 33.77 23.47
CA SER A 191 6.08 35.03 24.17
C SER A 191 4.86 35.74 23.59
N ILE A 192 4.15 36.49 24.44
CA ILE A 192 2.99 37.29 24.07
C ILE A 192 3.40 38.76 24.07
N ILE A 193 3.14 39.47 22.97
CA ILE A 193 3.30 40.92 22.90
C ILE A 193 1.99 41.61 22.53
N TRP A 194 1.84 42.85 22.99
CA TRP A 194 0.66 43.68 22.74
C TRP A 194 1.04 44.87 21.86
N ARG A 195 0.29 45.11 20.79
CA ARG A 195 0.49 46.30 19.95
C ARG A 195 -0.83 47.02 19.71
N HIS A 196 -0.73 48.35 19.65
CA HIS A 196 -1.85 49.19 19.27
C HIS A 196 -2.05 49.20 17.76
N SER A 197 -3.27 49.01 17.30
CA SER A 197 -3.69 49.05 15.91
C SER A 197 -4.83 50.05 15.71
N PRO A 198 -4.83 50.85 14.64
CA PRO A 198 -5.95 51.75 14.32
C PRO A 198 -7.20 51.00 13.82
N ILE A 199 -7.08 49.73 13.43
CA ILE A 199 -8.17 48.91 12.88
C ILE A 199 -8.22 47.53 13.56
N ASP A 200 -9.39 46.90 13.55
CA ASP A 200 -9.52 45.50 13.93
C ASP A 200 -8.93 44.63 12.81
N ILE A 201 -7.78 44.02 13.09
CA ILE A 201 -7.05 43.18 12.15
C ILE A 201 -7.56 41.73 12.18
N THR A 202 -8.40 41.37 13.16
CA THR A 202 -9.01 40.03 13.28
C THR A 202 -10.34 39.89 12.56
N GLY A 203 -10.87 40.99 12.02
CA GLY A 203 -12.11 40.96 11.25
C GLY A 203 -13.34 40.56 12.07
N GLY A 204 -13.35 40.83 13.38
CA GLY A 204 -14.47 40.54 14.28
C GLY A 204 -14.63 39.06 14.67
N MET A 205 -13.62 38.22 14.49
CA MET A 205 -13.64 36.86 15.03
C MET A 205 -13.27 36.89 16.53
N PRO A 206 -14.11 36.34 17.43
CA PRO A 206 -13.86 36.30 18.87
C PRO A 206 -12.75 35.31 19.26
#